data_AF-A0A1G0WQB3-F1
#
_entry.id   AF-A0A1G0WQB3-F1
#
_cell.length_a   1.000
_cell.length_b   1.000
_cell.length_c   1.000
_cell.angle_alpha   90.00
_cell.angle_beta   90.00
_cell.angle_gamma   90.00
#
_symmetry.space_group_name_H-M   'P 1'
#
loop_
_entity.id
_entity.type
_entity.pdbx_description
1 polymer ?
#
loop_
_entity_poly.entity_id
_entity_poly.type
_entity_poly.pdbx_seq_one_letter_code
_entity_poly.pdbx_strand_id
1 'polypeptide(L)' 'MTITKDKVTFSRKHWEELRTDEYFREVIEVIEDREQLLKAIEETEYFVDYDEYRKKRLAKIRV' A
#
# COMPACT_ATOMS: atom_id res chain seq x y z
N MET A 1 17.60 -14.06 23.63
CA MET A 1 17.21 -12.74 24.16
C MET A 1 16.20 -12.15 23.18
N THR A 2 14.92 -12.31 23.47
CA THR A 2 13.81 -11.96 22.56
C THR A 2 13.40 -10.52 22.83
N ILE A 3 13.88 -9.60 21.99
CA ILE A 3 13.33 -8.24 21.93
C ILE A 3 12.29 -8.25 20.82
N THR A 4 11.07 -8.64 21.17
CA THR A 4 9.90 -8.46 20.29
C THR A 4 9.41 -7.03 20.52
N LYS A 5 9.93 -6.08 19.75
CA LYS A 5 9.31 -4.77 19.62
C LYS A 5 8.71 -4.70 18.22
N ASP A 6 7.39 -4.83 18.15
CA ASP A 6 6.64 -4.79 16.88
C ASP A 6 6.68 -3.43 16.18
N LYS A 7 7.19 -2.40 16.88
CA LYS A 7 7.26 -1.02 16.38
C LYS A 7 8.60 -0.39 16.76
N VAL A 8 9.20 0.30 15.79
CA VAL A 8 10.34 1.20 15.98
C VAL A 8 9.81 2.63 15.94
N THR A 9 10.13 3.43 16.94
CA THR A 9 9.75 4.84 17.00
C THR A 9 10.98 5.72 16.79
N PHE A 10 10.85 6.70 15.89
CA PHE A 10 11.85 7.73 15.67
C PHE A 10 11.37 9.04 16.26
N SER A 11 12.29 9.92 16.67
CA SER A 11 11.92 11.30 16.93
C SER A 11 11.59 12.00 15.62
N ARG A 12 10.71 13.02 15.66
CA ARG A 12 10.31 13.77 14.47
C ARG A 12 11.51 14.32 13.69
N LYS A 13 12.51 14.84 14.41
CA LYS A 13 13.74 15.37 13.82
C LYS A 13 14.49 14.32 13.00
N HIS A 14 14.74 13.13 13.58
CA HIS A 14 15.43 12.05 12.87
C HIS A 14 14.61 11.52 11.69
N TRP A 15 13.28 11.49 11.81
CA TRP A 15 12.41 11.12 10.69
C TRP A 15 12.51 12.12 9.53
N GLU A 16 12.55 13.42 9.82
CA GLU A 16 12.74 14.46 8.81
C GLU A 16 14.14 14.35 8.16
N GLU A 17 15.19 14.09 8.95
CA GLU A 17 16.54 13.85 8.42
C GLU A 17 16.58 12.63 7.47
N LEU A 18 15.97 11.51 7.85
CA LEU A 18 15.87 10.32 6.99
C LEU A 18 15.14 10.59 5.68
N ARG A 19 14.12 11.45 5.68
CA ARG A 19 13.40 11.83 4.44
C ARG A 19 14.19 12.75 3.51
N THR A 20 15.23 13.42 4.02
CA THR A 20 16.09 14.28 3.20
C THR A 20 17.23 13.52 2.51
N ASP A 21 17.62 12.38 3.06
CA ASP A 21 18.59 11.48 2.44
C ASP A 21 17.94 10.70 1.29
N GLU A 22 18.58 10.68 0.13
CA GLU A 22 18.04 10.09 -1.10
C GLU A 22 17.75 8.60 -0.96
N TYR A 23 18.69 7.86 -0.35
CA TYR A 23 18.54 6.41 -0.18
C TYR A 23 17.40 6.08 0.76
N PHE A 24 17.33 6.76 1.92
CA PHE A 24 16.28 6.50 2.88
C PHE A 24 14.90 6.96 2.40
N ARG A 25 14.84 8.05 1.62
CA ARG A 25 13.60 8.50 0.98
C ARG A 25 13.01 7.43 0.07
N GLU A 26 13.81 6.84 -0.82
CA GLU A 26 13.34 5.76 -1.72
C GLU A 26 12.81 4.55 -0.93
N VAL A 27 13.53 4.16 0.12
CA VAL A 27 13.08 3.05 0.99
C VAL A 27 11.76 3.38 1.69
N ILE A 28 11.59 4.61 2.18
CA ILE A 28 10.36 5.07 2.82
C ILE A 28 9.19 5.04 1.83
N GLU A 29 9.39 5.54 0.60
CA GLU A 29 8.37 5.54 -0.45
C GLU A 29 7.90 4.11 -0.78
N VAL A 30 8.83 3.17 -0.96
CA VAL A 30 8.49 1.75 -1.23
C VAL A 30 7.67 1.13 -0.10
N ILE A 31 7.99 1.47 1.16
CA ILE A 31 7.23 0.99 2.32
C ILE A 31 5.83 1.60 2.32
N GLU A 32 5.71 2.92 2.12
CA GLU A 32 4.42 3.61 2.10
C GLU A 32 3.51 3.10 0.97
N ASP A 33 4.05 2.88 -0.22
CA ASP A 33 3.32 2.33 -1.38
C ASP A 33 2.81 0.91 -1.11
N ARG A 34 3.66 0.06 -0.51
CA ARG A 34 3.27 -1.30 -0.14
C ARG A 34 2.12 -1.31 0.87
N GLU A 35 2.17 -0.45 1.88
CA GLU A 35 1.10 -0.35 2.89
C GLU A 35 -0.20 0.17 2.27
N GLN A 36 -0.13 1.15 1.35
CA GLN A 36 -1.30 1.60 0.59
C GLN A 36 -1.91 0.47 -0.25
N LEU A 37 -1.08 -0.35 -0.90
CA LEU A 37 -1.55 -1.49 -1.68
C LEU A 37 -2.23 -2.54 -0.79
N LEU A 38 -1.62 -2.90 0.34
CA LEU A 38 -2.21 -3.83 1.30
C LEU A 38 -3.54 -3.33 1.85
N LYS A 39 -3.61 -2.04 2.19
CA LYS A 39 -4.84 -1.40 2.61
C LYS A 39 -5.91 -1.47 1.52
N ALA A 40 -5.56 -1.20 0.27
CA ALA A 40 -6.49 -1.32 -0.86
C ALA A 40 -6.95 -2.77 -1.07
N ILE A 41 -6.10 -3.77 -0.84
CA ILE A 41 -6.46 -5.19 -0.87
C ILE A 41 -7.45 -5.53 0.24
N GLU A 42 -7.23 -5.03 1.46
CA GLU A 42 -8.11 -5.28 2.62
C GLU A 42 -9.45 -4.55 2.51
N GLU A 43 -9.46 -3.32 1.99
CA GLU A 43 -10.67 -2.50 1.84
C GLU A 43 -11.51 -2.87 0.61
N THR A 44 -10.96 -3.63 -0.34
CA THR A 44 -11.74 -4.07 -1.50
C THR A 44 -12.63 -5.26 -1.11
N GLU A 45 -13.95 -5.10 -1.20
CA GLU A 45 -14.90 -6.21 -1.00
C GLU A 45 -14.77 -7.29 -2.10
N TYR A 46 -14.26 -6.91 -3.29
CA TYR A 46 -14.13 -7.79 -4.44
C TYR A 46 -12.90 -7.41 -5.27
N PHE A 47 -12.08 -8.40 -5.62
CA PHE A 47 -11.25 -8.30 -6.82
C PHE A 47 -12.16 -8.64 -8.00
N VAL A 48 -12.51 -7.65 -8.80
CA VAL A 48 -13.31 -7.94 -9.99
C VAL A 48 -12.39 -8.61 -11.00
N ASP A 49 -12.56 -9.92 -11.15
CA ASP A 49 -11.96 -10.65 -12.26
C ASP A 49 -12.29 -9.93 -13.57
N TYR A 50 -11.26 -9.68 -14.38
CA TYR A 50 -11.39 -8.84 -15.56
C TYR A 50 -12.40 -9.40 -16.57
N ASP A 51 -12.51 -10.73 -16.68
CA ASP A 51 -13.50 -11.38 -17.53
C ASP A 51 -14.91 -11.23 -16.96
N GLU A 52 -15.06 -11.29 -15.64
CA GLU A 52 -16.36 -11.06 -14.97
C GLU A 52 -16.83 -9.60 -15.12
N TYR A 53 -15.92 -8.63 -14.96
CA TYR A 53 -16.19 -7.21 -15.23
C TYR A 53 -16.60 -6.99 -16.69
N ARG A 54 -15.85 -7.59 -17.63
CA ARG A 54 -16.10 -7.46 -19.08
C ARG A 54 -17.46 -8.04 -19.46
N LYS A 55 -17.83 -9.20 -18.92
CA LYS A 55 -19.16 -9.81 -19.11
C LYS A 55 -20.27 -8.88 -18.61
N LYS A 56 -20.15 -8.34 -17.39
CA LYS A 56 -21.13 -7.39 -16.81
C LYS A 56 -21.27 -6.11 -17.66
N ARG A 57 -20.16 -5.57 -18.16
CA ARG A 57 -20.16 -4.38 -19.03
C ARG A 57 -20.89 -4.66 -20.36
N LEU A 58 -20.58 -5.76 -21.03
CA LEU A 58 -21.19 -6.10 -22.31
C LEU A 58 -22.69 -6.41 -22.18
N ALA A 59 -23.12 -6.99 -21.06
CA ALA A 59 -24.53 -7.22 -20.77
C ALA A 59 -25.32 -5.91 -20.62
N LYS A 60 -24.74 -4.86 -20.00
CA LYS A 60 -25.38 -3.54 -19.87
C LYS A 60 -25.48 -2.76 -21.19
N ILE A 61 -24.62 -3.03 -22.16
CA ILE A 61 -24.63 -2.36 -23.48
C ILE A 61 -25.67 -2.99 -24.43
N ARG A 62 -26.11 -4.22 -24.14
CA ARG A 62 -27.08 -4.97 -24.97
C ARG A 62 -28.55 -4.77 -24.54
N VAL A 63 -28.82 -3.90 -23.57
CA VAL A 63 -30.18 -3.49 -23.15
C VAL A 63 -30.48 -2.12 -23.73
#